data_AF-A0A1W9TLH3-F1
#
_entry.id   AF-A0A1W9TLH3-F1
#
_cell.length_a   1.000
_cell.length_b   1.000
_cell.length_c   1.000
_cell.angle_alpha   90.00
_cell.angle_beta   90.00
_cell.angle_gamma   90.00
#
_symmetry.space_group_name_H-M   'P 1'
#
loop_
_entity.id
_entity.type
_entity.pdbx_description
1 polymer ?
#
loop_
_entity_poly.entity_id
_entity_poly.type
_entity_poly.pdbx_seq_one_letter_code
_entity_poly.pdbx_strand_id
1 'polypeptide(L)'
;MIKKQKNWTLIFLTLLLIIVPIILAITTSYALYLKYKIRNLEIEVNELKEIDKVEKVKKTELQENIKIDFEGINKFLNIKPKGIIEKENVDIFYLIKKSKSSFQNGEYGGVTLLEEKDAFFQSVNALEHNKEYFLTKVATNLYSFYSEDLGFGNQKVFTVQLRLYLTEEDAFFTTLTLRNAGIPVFVYRGRFKNSGKNYFAICSGLFPDIDEAEEYSDKIDEEKVLQLTGLSIKDRFLKSFNLIGAEENE
;
A
#
# COMPACT_ATOMS: atom_id res chain seq x y z
N MET A 1 4.31 -74.80 -8.77
CA MET A 1 4.52 -73.45 -8.21
C MET A 1 3.99 -72.42 -9.20
N ILE A 2 2.82 -71.83 -8.95
CA ILE A 2 2.22 -70.82 -9.85
C ILE A 2 2.45 -69.44 -9.22
N LYS A 3 3.28 -68.60 -9.85
CA LYS A 3 3.52 -67.21 -9.41
C LYS A 3 2.32 -66.35 -9.83
N LYS A 4 1.57 -65.82 -8.85
CA LYS A 4 0.52 -64.81 -9.07
C LYS A 4 1.15 -63.52 -9.57
N GLN A 5 0.86 -63.13 -10.81
CA GLN A 5 1.14 -61.77 -11.29
C GLN A 5 0.22 -60.78 -10.57
N LYS A 6 0.82 -59.73 -9.99
CA LYS A 6 0.13 -58.69 -9.23
C LYS A 6 -0.47 -57.69 -10.22
N ASN A 7 -1.80 -57.59 -10.26
CA ASN A 7 -2.53 -56.67 -11.15
C ASN A 7 -2.43 -55.22 -10.65
N TRP A 8 -1.30 -54.58 -10.93
CA TRP A 8 -0.99 -53.19 -10.52
C TRP A 8 -1.99 -52.15 -11.04
N THR A 9 -2.57 -52.38 -12.23
CA THR A 9 -3.58 -51.50 -12.83
C THR A 9 -4.87 -51.45 -12.02
N LEU A 10 -5.33 -52.59 -11.51
CA LEU A 10 -6.50 -52.66 -10.64
C LEU A 10 -6.27 -51.94 -9.30
N ILE A 11 -5.08 -52.11 -8.72
CA ILE A 11 -4.69 -51.43 -7.47
C ILE A 11 -4.68 -49.91 -7.66
N PHE A 12 -4.09 -49.42 -8.75
CA PHE A 12 -4.08 -47.99 -9.07
C PHE A 12 -5.49 -47.42 -9.28
N LEU A 13 -6.34 -48.12 -10.02
CA LEU A 13 -7.71 -47.70 -10.27
C LEU A 13 -8.52 -47.61 -8.96
N THR A 14 -8.37 -48.59 -8.06
CA THR A 14 -9.01 -48.57 -6.74
C THR A 14 -8.50 -47.45 -5.85
N LEU A 15 -7.20 -47.12 -5.92
CA LEU A 15 -6.62 -46.02 -5.15
C LEU A 15 -7.15 -44.67 -5.62
N LEU A 16 -7.24 -44.49 -6.95
CA LEU A 16 -7.78 -43.29 -7.58
C LEU A 16 -9.26 -43.07 -7.19
N LEU A 17 -10.05 -44.14 -7.16
CA LEU A 17 -11.48 -44.11 -6.79
C LEU A 17 -11.70 -43.61 -5.35
N ILE A 18 -10.71 -43.77 -4.47
CA ILE A 18 -10.78 -43.32 -3.07
C ILE A 18 -10.22 -41.89 -2.92
N ILE A 19 -9.10 -41.59 -3.59
CA ILE A 19 -8.40 -40.32 -3.40
C ILE A 19 -9.15 -39.13 -4.04
N VAL A 20 -9.71 -39.33 -5.24
CA VAL A 20 -10.41 -38.26 -5.97
C VAL A 20 -11.62 -37.69 -5.20
N PRO A 21 -12.55 -38.51 -4.64
CA PRO A 21 -13.66 -37.96 -3.87
C PRO A 21 -13.22 -37.29 -2.56
N ILE A 22 -12.11 -37.73 -1.95
CA ILE A 22 -11.56 -37.07 -0.75
C ILE A 22 -11.08 -35.66 -1.10
N ILE A 23 -10.34 -35.50 -2.20
CA ILE A 23 -9.87 -34.18 -2.66
C ILE A 23 -11.07 -33.28 -3.02
N LEU A 24 -12.08 -33.83 -3.69
CA LEU A 24 -13.31 -33.10 -4.00
C LEU A 24 -14.06 -32.65 -2.74
N ALA A 25 -14.15 -33.49 -1.71
CA ALA A 25 -14.78 -33.14 -0.44
C ALA A 25 -14.02 -32.04 0.30
N ILE A 26 -12.68 -32.10 0.32
CA ILE A 26 -11.84 -31.07 0.96
C ILE A 26 -12.01 -29.72 0.24
N THR A 27 -11.94 -29.72 -1.08
CA THR A 27 -12.05 -28.49 -1.89
C THR A 27 -13.44 -27.86 -1.80
N THR A 28 -14.51 -28.66 -1.84
CA THR A 28 -15.88 -28.15 -1.69
C THR A 28 -16.15 -27.66 -0.27
N SER A 29 -15.68 -28.35 0.76
CA SER A 29 -15.79 -27.89 2.15
C SER A 29 -15.05 -26.56 2.37
N TYR A 30 -13.84 -26.42 1.81
CA TYR A 30 -13.06 -25.20 1.89
C TYR A 30 -13.71 -24.03 1.14
N ALA A 31 -14.25 -24.27 -0.07
CA ALA A 31 -14.99 -23.26 -0.83
C ALA A 31 -16.24 -22.78 -0.07
N LEU A 32 -16.94 -23.70 0.60
CA LEU A 32 -18.13 -23.38 1.39
C LEU A 32 -17.79 -22.57 2.64
N TYR A 33 -16.67 -22.90 3.30
CA TYR A 33 -16.11 -22.10 4.40
C TYR A 33 -15.75 -20.68 3.97
N LEU A 34 -15.06 -20.53 2.83
CA LEU A 34 -14.74 -19.21 2.25
C LEU A 34 -16.00 -18.40 1.96
N LYS A 35 -17.02 -19.02 1.36
CA LYS A 35 -18.31 -18.37 1.10
C LYS A 35 -18.99 -17.90 2.38
N TYR A 36 -18.91 -18.70 3.45
CA TYR A 36 -19.44 -18.32 4.76
C TYR A 36 -18.67 -17.15 5.38
N LYS A 37 -17.34 -17.16 5.30
CA LYS A 37 -16.48 -16.08 5.80
C LYS A 37 -16.75 -14.76 5.06
N ILE A 38 -16.89 -14.79 3.74
CA ILE A 38 -17.23 -13.60 2.94
C ILE A 38 -18.60 -13.05 3.33
N ARG A 39 -19.62 -13.92 3.48
CA ARG A 39 -20.96 -13.48 3.88
C ARG A 39 -20.98 -12.84 5.26
N ASN A 40 -20.24 -13.36 6.23
CA ASN A 40 -20.16 -12.76 7.56
C ASN A 40 -19.43 -11.41 7.54
N LEU A 41 -18.39 -11.27 6.72
CA LEU A 41 -17.71 -9.99 6.52
C LEU A 41 -18.61 -8.95 5.83
N GLU A 42 -19.45 -9.37 4.87
CA GLU A 42 -20.42 -8.50 4.20
C GLU A 42 -21.53 -8.00 5.15
N ILE A 43 -21.95 -8.83 6.11
CA ILE A 43 -22.92 -8.44 7.15
C ILE A 43 -22.30 -7.39 8.10
N GLU A 44 -21.06 -7.58 8.52
CA GLU A 44 -20.35 -6.64 9.40
C GLU A 44 -20.12 -5.27 8.73
N VAL A 45 -19.88 -5.24 7.41
CA VAL A 45 -19.73 -3.99 6.64
C VAL A 45 -21.08 -3.26 6.47
N ASN A 46 -22.20 -3.98 6.37
CA ASN A 46 -23.52 -3.37 6.25
C ASN A 46 -24.04 -2.80 7.58
N GLU A 47 -23.63 -3.33 8.74
CA GLU A 47 -23.98 -2.75 10.05
C GLU A 47 -23.26 -1.41 10.34
N LEU A 48 -22.20 -1.09 9.59
CA LEU A 48 -21.45 0.17 9.70
C LEU A 48 -21.98 1.30 8.80
N LYS A 49 -23.09 1.09 8.07
CA LYS A 49 -23.74 2.11 7.25
C LYS A 49 -25.22 2.22 7.56
N GLU A 50 -25.55 2.96 8.62
CA GLU A 50 -26.73 3.85 8.67
C GLU A 50 -26.70 4.68 9.97
N ILE A 51 -26.23 5.92 9.89
CA ILE A 51 -26.69 7.00 10.78
C ILE A 51 -26.94 8.23 9.92
N ASP A 52 -27.99 8.18 9.10
CA ASP A 52 -28.64 9.40 8.60
C ASP A 52 -29.72 9.82 9.61
N LYS A 53 -29.34 10.68 10.56
CA LYS A 53 -30.28 11.56 11.27
C LYS A 53 -29.68 12.94 11.45
N VAL A 54 -29.83 13.77 10.43
CA VAL A 54 -29.77 15.22 10.56
C VAL A 54 -31.07 15.69 11.20
N GLU A 55 -31.10 15.74 12.53
CA GLU A 55 -32.10 16.54 13.24
C GLU A 55 -31.65 18.00 13.26
N LYS A 56 -32.44 18.84 12.58
CA LYS A 56 -32.33 20.29 12.60
C LYS A 56 -32.55 20.81 14.03
N VAL A 57 -31.48 21.17 14.73
CA VAL A 57 -31.57 21.90 15.99
C VAL A 57 -31.63 23.40 15.69
N LYS A 58 -32.78 24.00 16.06
CA LYS A 58 -33.02 25.44 16.07
C LYS A 58 -32.01 26.16 16.97
N LYS A 59 -31.53 27.32 16.51
CA LYS A 59 -30.86 28.34 17.33
C LYS A 59 -31.75 28.72 18.51
N THR A 60 -31.21 28.56 19.72
CA THR A 60 -31.63 29.32 20.90
C THR A 60 -30.36 29.73 21.64
N GLU A 61 -30.21 31.03 21.84
CA GLU A 61 -29.19 31.65 22.68
C GLU A 61 -29.35 31.18 24.12
N LEU A 62 -28.25 30.81 24.77
CA LEU A 62 -28.11 30.83 26.23
C LEU A 62 -26.62 30.92 26.56
N GLN A 63 -26.21 32.14 26.94
CA GLN A 63 -24.98 32.39 27.68
C GLN A 63 -25.11 31.75 29.05
N GLU A 64 -24.29 30.75 29.36
CA GLU A 64 -23.96 30.40 30.75
C GLU A 64 -22.50 29.94 30.82
N ASN A 65 -21.80 30.43 31.85
CA ASN A 65 -20.36 30.25 32.11
C ASN A 65 -19.91 28.78 32.03
N ILE A 66 -19.15 28.43 31.00
CA ILE A 66 -18.44 27.15 30.93
C ILE A 66 -17.16 27.27 31.77
N LYS A 67 -17.21 26.81 33.02
CA LYS A 67 -16.01 26.44 33.77
C LYS A 67 -15.45 25.18 33.13
N ILE A 68 -14.37 25.34 32.36
CA ILE A 68 -13.68 24.22 31.71
C ILE A 68 -12.98 23.40 32.80
N ASP A 69 -13.48 22.19 33.04
CA ASP A 69 -12.84 21.19 33.90
C ASP A 69 -11.65 20.57 33.14
N PHE A 70 -10.46 21.11 33.40
CA PHE A 70 -9.21 20.63 32.81
C PHE A 70 -8.84 19.20 33.25
N GLU A 71 -9.39 18.69 34.34
CA GLU A 71 -9.10 17.35 34.84
C GLU A 71 -9.82 16.27 34.02
N GLY A 72 -11.06 16.56 33.61
CA GLY A 72 -11.80 15.77 32.62
C GLY A 72 -11.12 15.72 31.25
N ILE A 73 -10.59 16.86 30.76
CA ILE A 73 -9.88 16.95 29.48
C ILE A 73 -8.58 16.16 29.51
N ASN A 74 -7.81 16.26 30.60
CA ASN A 74 -6.58 15.47 30.75
C ASN A 74 -6.85 13.96 30.77
N LYS A 75 -8.04 13.52 31.21
CA LYS A 75 -8.44 12.11 31.15
C LYS A 75 -8.76 11.63 29.72
N PHE A 76 -9.21 12.51 28.83
CA PHE A 76 -9.39 12.23 27.40
C PHE A 76 -8.07 12.32 26.61
N LEU A 77 -7.17 13.22 26.98
CA LEU A 77 -5.84 13.34 26.36
C LEU A 77 -4.87 12.21 26.76
N ASN A 78 -5.14 11.52 27.88
CA ASN A 78 -4.36 10.35 28.34
C ASN A 78 -4.94 8.99 27.91
N ILE A 79 -5.98 8.98 27.08
CA ILE A 79 -6.36 7.76 26.37
C ILE A 79 -5.26 7.53 25.34
N LYS A 80 -4.27 6.71 25.68
CA LYS A 80 -3.36 6.16 24.65
C LYS A 80 -4.27 5.63 23.54
N PRO A 81 -4.17 6.13 22.31
CA PRO A 81 -4.94 5.57 21.21
C PRO A 81 -4.67 4.07 21.26
N LYS A 82 -5.75 3.30 21.27
CA LYS A 82 -5.69 1.84 21.12
C LYS A 82 -5.20 1.62 19.69
N GLY A 83 -3.89 1.73 19.47
CA GLY A 83 -3.26 1.41 18.20
C GLY A 83 -3.64 -0.02 17.88
N ILE A 84 -4.44 -0.20 16.82
CA ILE A 84 -4.95 -1.51 16.36
C ILE A 84 -3.82 -2.34 15.73
N ILE A 85 -2.57 -1.87 15.79
CA ILE A 85 -1.41 -2.68 15.43
C ILE A 85 -1.04 -3.56 16.64
N GLU A 86 -1.83 -4.61 16.87
CA GLU A 86 -1.46 -5.68 17.78
C GLU A 86 -0.14 -6.32 17.33
N LYS A 87 0.97 -5.95 17.99
CA LYS A 87 2.21 -6.76 18.12
C LYS A 87 2.83 -7.36 16.85
N GLU A 88 2.54 -6.87 15.66
CA GLU A 88 3.47 -7.06 14.54
C GLU A 88 4.68 -6.16 14.80
N ASN A 89 5.89 -6.70 14.66
CA ASN A 89 7.09 -5.89 14.65
C ASN A 89 7.02 -5.00 13.41
N VAL A 90 6.40 -3.82 13.53
CA VAL A 90 6.36 -2.83 12.47
C VAL A 90 7.78 -2.35 12.25
N ASP A 91 8.36 -2.76 11.12
CA ASP A 91 9.64 -2.29 10.65
C ASP A 91 9.46 -1.45 9.37
N ILE A 92 10.53 -0.80 8.93
CA ILE A 92 10.52 0.02 7.71
C ILE A 92 10.13 -0.81 6.48
N PHE A 93 10.50 -2.09 6.44
CA PHE A 93 10.14 -2.98 5.34
C PHE A 93 8.61 -3.18 5.25
N TYR A 94 7.95 -3.40 6.39
CA TYR A 94 6.50 -3.51 6.47
C TYR A 94 5.83 -2.20 6.04
N LEU A 95 6.37 -1.05 6.45
CA LEU A 95 5.87 0.27 6.04
C LEU A 95 6.02 0.50 4.53
N ILE A 96 7.17 0.15 3.94
CA ILE A 96 7.37 0.19 2.49
C ILE A 96 6.39 -0.75 1.77
N LYS A 97 6.05 -1.89 2.34
CA LYS A 97 5.05 -2.80 1.76
C LYS A 97 3.62 -2.25 1.84
N LYS A 98 3.32 -1.40 2.81
CA LYS A 98 1.97 -0.84 3.06
C LYS A 98 1.75 0.57 2.53
N SER A 99 2.80 1.28 2.14
CA SER A 99 2.72 2.61 1.53
C SER A 99 1.85 2.68 0.26
N LYS A 100 1.54 3.89 -0.19
CA LYS A 100 0.82 4.19 -1.44
C LYS A 100 1.42 3.43 -2.62
N SER A 101 0.55 2.81 -3.43
CA SER A 101 0.96 1.87 -4.48
C SER A 101 1.01 2.45 -5.87
N SER A 102 0.38 3.60 -6.08
CA SER A 102 0.39 4.27 -7.36
C SER A 102 0.39 5.77 -7.21
N PHE A 103 1.01 6.46 -8.17
CA PHE A 103 0.94 7.90 -8.29
C PHE A 103 0.47 8.33 -9.67
N GLN A 104 -0.08 9.54 -9.77
CA GLN A 104 -0.36 10.21 -11.04
C GLN A 104 0.04 11.69 -10.99
N ASN A 105 0.19 12.31 -12.16
CA ASN A 105 0.48 13.75 -12.20
C ASN A 105 -0.73 14.56 -11.71
N GLY A 106 -0.48 15.53 -10.83
CA GLY A 106 -1.52 16.36 -10.23
C GLY A 106 -2.21 15.70 -9.04
N GLU A 107 -1.58 14.71 -8.42
CA GLU A 107 -2.14 14.05 -7.25
C GLU A 107 -1.94 14.88 -5.98
N TYR A 108 -2.88 14.76 -5.04
CA TYR A 108 -2.85 15.57 -3.84
C TYR A 108 -1.77 15.10 -2.87
N GLY A 109 -1.13 16.03 -2.17
CA GLY A 109 -0.11 15.75 -1.17
C GLY A 109 1.23 16.42 -1.45
N GLY A 110 2.24 16.02 -0.69
CA GLY A 110 3.56 16.62 -0.74
C GLY A 110 4.64 15.71 -0.21
N VAL A 111 5.87 15.99 -0.61
CA VAL A 111 7.09 15.26 -0.25
C VAL A 111 7.97 16.16 0.60
N THR A 112 8.48 15.62 1.69
CA THR A 112 9.47 16.27 2.55
C THR A 112 10.55 15.29 2.97
N LEU A 113 11.68 15.81 3.47
CA LEU A 113 12.76 15.00 4.02
C LEU A 113 12.59 14.90 5.54
N LEU A 114 12.63 13.68 6.06
CA LEU A 114 12.49 13.38 7.47
C LEU A 114 13.65 12.51 7.95
N GLU A 115 14.02 12.66 9.21
CA GLU A 115 14.91 11.70 9.87
C GLU A 115 14.23 10.34 10.00
N GLU A 116 15.02 9.26 10.08
CA GLU A 116 14.52 7.88 10.16
C GLU A 116 13.43 7.67 11.23
N LYS A 117 13.65 8.24 12.43
CA LYS A 117 12.71 8.14 13.54
C LYS A 117 11.37 8.80 13.22
N ASP A 118 11.40 9.99 12.64
CA ASP A 118 10.19 10.75 12.33
C ASP A 118 9.46 10.15 11.14
N ALA A 119 10.19 9.72 10.09
CA ALA A 119 9.63 9.00 8.96
C ALA A 119 8.93 7.71 9.41
N PHE A 120 9.53 6.97 10.35
CA PHE A 120 8.92 5.79 10.95
C PHE A 120 7.61 6.15 11.67
N PHE A 121 7.65 7.09 12.63
CA PHE A 121 6.46 7.44 13.40
C PHE A 121 5.33 8.03 12.54
N GLN A 122 5.65 8.88 11.56
CA GLN A 122 4.65 9.42 10.65
C GLN A 122 4.05 8.34 9.75
N SER A 123 4.85 7.37 9.29
CA SER A 123 4.34 6.24 8.50
C SER A 123 3.43 5.33 9.32
N VAL A 124 3.77 5.06 10.58
CA VAL A 124 2.90 4.31 11.51
C VAL A 124 1.61 5.08 11.75
N ASN A 125 1.70 6.38 12.03
CA ASN A 125 0.53 7.22 12.26
C ASN A 125 -0.40 7.27 11.03
N ALA A 126 0.16 7.40 9.84
CA ALA A 126 -0.60 7.37 8.59
C ALA A 126 -1.30 6.02 8.41
N LEU A 127 -0.60 4.90 8.69
CA LEU A 127 -1.18 3.56 8.64
C LEU A 127 -2.36 3.39 9.61
N GLU A 128 -2.22 3.86 10.87
CA GLU A 128 -3.27 3.76 11.89
C GLU A 128 -4.52 4.56 11.53
N HIS A 129 -4.36 5.66 10.80
CA HIS A 129 -5.45 6.56 10.40
C HIS A 129 -5.92 6.35 8.95
N ASN A 130 -5.47 5.27 8.28
CA ASN A 130 -5.78 4.97 6.88
C ASN A 130 -5.46 6.11 5.89
N LYS A 131 -4.39 6.85 6.15
CA LYS A 131 -3.88 7.91 5.28
C LYS A 131 -2.82 7.39 4.33
N GLU A 132 -2.77 7.93 3.12
CA GLU A 132 -1.75 7.55 2.16
C GLU A 132 -0.40 8.19 2.50
N TYR A 133 0.65 7.36 2.46
CA TYR A 133 2.03 7.78 2.65
C TYR A 133 2.96 7.03 1.71
N PHE A 134 4.15 7.55 1.44
CA PHE A 134 5.21 6.82 0.74
C PHE A 134 6.55 7.21 1.31
N LEU A 135 7.46 6.26 1.46
CA LEU A 135 8.78 6.54 2.03
C LEU A 135 9.88 5.87 1.23
N THR A 136 11.00 6.58 1.11
CA THR A 136 12.20 6.12 0.42
C THR A 136 13.42 6.53 1.22
N LYS A 137 14.34 5.59 1.44
CA LYS A 137 15.61 5.90 2.08
C LYS A 137 16.51 6.66 1.09
N VAL A 138 16.97 7.84 1.48
CA VAL A 138 17.85 8.71 0.68
C VAL A 138 19.29 8.59 1.16
N ALA A 139 19.49 8.71 2.48
CA ALA A 139 20.80 8.61 3.12
C ALA A 139 20.73 7.76 4.40
N THR A 140 21.83 7.66 5.16
CA THR A 140 21.95 6.81 6.35
C THR A 140 20.77 6.97 7.31
N ASN A 141 20.41 8.22 7.62
CA ASN A 141 19.35 8.58 8.59
C ASN A 141 18.27 9.48 7.98
N LEU A 142 18.21 9.61 6.65
CA LEU A 142 17.29 10.53 5.97
C LEU A 142 16.39 9.77 5.00
N TYR A 143 15.10 10.05 5.08
CA TYR A 143 14.07 9.48 4.25
C TYR A 143 13.31 10.60 3.55
N SER A 144 13.04 10.39 2.27
CA SER A 144 12.00 11.14 1.57
C SER A 144 10.66 10.54 1.93
N PHE A 145 9.74 11.38 2.42
CA PHE A 145 8.44 11.01 2.92
C PHE A 145 7.35 11.82 2.22
N TYR A 146 6.44 11.11 1.58
CA TYR A 146 5.20 11.63 1.04
C TYR A 146 4.05 11.42 2.03
N SER A 147 3.17 12.39 2.12
CA SER A 147 1.85 12.26 2.74
C SER A 147 0.83 13.09 1.98
N GLU A 148 -0.41 12.61 1.96
CA GLU A 148 -1.56 13.34 1.43
C GLU A 148 -1.86 14.64 2.21
N ASP A 149 -1.46 14.73 3.49
CA ASP A 149 -1.68 15.93 4.31
C ASP A 149 -0.62 17.01 4.07
N LEU A 150 0.47 16.68 3.39
CA LEU A 150 1.57 17.59 3.12
C LEU A 150 1.33 18.35 1.81
N GLY A 151 1.97 19.51 1.68
CA GLY A 151 2.02 20.25 0.42
C GLY A 151 1.28 21.59 0.46
N PHE A 152 1.92 22.59 -0.13
CA PHE A 152 1.36 23.91 -0.41
C PHE A 152 1.56 24.20 -1.89
N GLY A 153 0.49 24.51 -2.62
CA GLY A 153 0.56 24.80 -4.05
C GLY A 153 1.04 23.61 -4.90
N ASN A 154 1.91 23.85 -5.89
CA ASN A 154 2.35 22.83 -6.84
C ASN A 154 3.82 22.42 -6.58
N GLN A 155 4.06 21.17 -6.21
CA GLN A 155 5.39 20.63 -5.95
C GLN A 155 5.83 19.67 -7.06
N LYS A 156 6.93 19.99 -7.75
CA LYS A 156 7.57 19.07 -8.68
C LYS A 156 8.41 18.05 -7.90
N VAL A 157 8.23 16.77 -8.20
CA VAL A 157 8.94 15.65 -7.57
C VAL A 157 9.59 14.76 -8.63
N PHE A 158 10.62 14.03 -8.22
CA PHE A 158 11.47 13.20 -9.07
C PHE A 158 11.41 11.73 -8.64
N THR A 159 11.62 10.82 -9.57
CA THR A 159 11.60 9.37 -9.35
C THR A 159 12.43 8.67 -10.43
N VAL A 160 12.87 7.45 -10.15
CA VAL A 160 13.60 6.62 -11.12
C VAL A 160 12.62 5.68 -11.82
N GLN A 161 12.32 5.93 -13.09
CA GLN A 161 11.48 5.03 -13.88
C GLN A 161 12.29 3.79 -14.28
N LEU A 162 11.88 2.62 -13.78
CA LEU A 162 12.53 1.35 -14.04
C LEU A 162 12.05 0.71 -15.34
N ARG A 163 10.73 0.72 -15.57
CA ARG A 163 10.12 0.06 -16.72
C ARG A 163 8.73 0.59 -17.03
N LEU A 164 8.32 0.45 -18.29
CA LEU A 164 6.99 0.81 -18.78
C LEU A 164 6.19 -0.44 -19.19
N TYR A 165 4.90 -0.40 -18.90
CA TYR A 165 3.88 -1.38 -19.24
C TYR A 165 2.69 -0.68 -19.91
N LEU A 166 1.97 -1.44 -20.73
CA LEU A 166 0.72 -1.00 -21.37
C LEU A 166 -0.53 -1.47 -20.59
N THR A 167 -0.33 -2.41 -19.67
CA THR A 167 -1.33 -3.08 -18.84
C THR A 167 -1.06 -2.72 -17.38
N GLU A 168 -2.13 -2.41 -16.64
CA GLU A 168 -2.02 -2.03 -15.23
C GLU A 168 -1.59 -3.23 -14.37
N GLU A 169 -2.22 -4.39 -14.61
CA GLU A 169 -2.02 -5.62 -13.86
C GLU A 169 -0.54 -6.04 -13.81
N ASP A 170 0.14 -6.05 -14.96
CA ASP A 170 1.55 -6.43 -15.04
C ASP A 170 2.47 -5.47 -14.26
N ALA A 171 2.17 -4.17 -14.30
CA ALA A 171 2.90 -3.17 -13.54
C ALA A 171 2.71 -3.39 -12.02
N PHE A 172 1.47 -3.63 -11.57
CA PHE A 172 1.17 -3.85 -10.16
C PHE A 172 1.76 -5.16 -9.62
N PHE A 173 1.70 -6.27 -10.36
CA PHE A 173 2.30 -7.54 -9.91
C PHE A 173 3.83 -7.44 -9.74
N THR A 174 4.48 -6.80 -10.71
CA THR A 174 5.93 -6.57 -10.66
C THR A 174 6.29 -5.63 -9.51
N THR A 175 5.52 -4.55 -9.33
CA THR A 175 5.69 -3.60 -8.21
C THR A 175 5.52 -4.28 -6.85
N LEU A 176 4.48 -5.11 -6.69
CA LEU A 176 4.24 -5.87 -5.46
C LEU A 176 5.40 -6.81 -5.14
N THR A 177 5.97 -7.46 -6.14
CA THR A 177 7.14 -8.35 -5.98
C THR A 177 8.35 -7.59 -5.44
N LEU A 178 8.65 -6.42 -6.02
CA LEU A 178 9.75 -5.55 -5.59
C LEU A 178 9.52 -4.98 -4.18
N ARG A 179 8.30 -4.58 -3.85
CA ARG A 179 7.93 -4.09 -2.50
C ARG A 179 8.03 -5.17 -1.44
N ASN A 180 7.62 -6.40 -1.77
CA ASN A 180 7.84 -7.57 -0.91
C ASN A 180 9.33 -7.92 -0.72
N ALA A 181 10.24 -7.30 -1.48
CA ALA A 181 11.68 -7.41 -1.27
C ALA A 181 12.29 -6.13 -0.62
N GLY A 182 11.44 -5.21 -0.16
CA GLY A 182 11.81 -4.00 0.56
C GLY A 182 12.20 -2.84 -0.35
N ILE A 183 11.96 -2.94 -1.65
CA ILE A 183 12.31 -1.89 -2.61
C ILE A 183 11.14 -0.89 -2.67
N PRO A 184 11.38 0.40 -2.39
CA PRO A 184 10.33 1.42 -2.38
C PRO A 184 9.95 1.79 -3.82
N VAL A 185 9.03 1.02 -4.40
CA VAL A 185 8.50 1.25 -5.75
C VAL A 185 7.00 1.52 -5.73
N PHE A 186 6.52 2.21 -6.76
CA PHE A 186 5.10 2.45 -7.03
C PHE A 186 4.81 2.40 -8.53
N VAL A 187 3.53 2.29 -8.87
CA VAL A 187 3.06 2.38 -10.26
C VAL A 187 2.69 3.82 -10.59
N TYR A 188 3.42 4.45 -11.49
CA TYR A 188 3.02 5.72 -12.09
C TYR A 188 1.97 5.48 -13.18
N ARG A 189 0.80 6.10 -13.04
CA ARG A 189 -0.28 6.10 -14.03
C ARG A 189 -0.16 7.33 -14.92
N GLY A 190 0.14 7.10 -16.20
CA GLY A 190 0.35 8.17 -17.17
C GLY A 190 -0.48 8.01 -18.44
N ARG A 191 -0.46 9.04 -19.28
CA ARG A 191 -1.03 9.03 -20.64
C ARG A 191 0.00 9.49 -21.66
N PHE A 192 0.09 8.78 -22.78
CA PHE A 192 0.93 9.20 -23.89
C PHE A 192 0.33 10.45 -24.54
N LYS A 193 1.12 11.53 -24.62
CA LYS A 193 0.68 12.81 -25.23
C LYS A 193 0.17 12.63 -26.67
N ASN A 194 0.81 11.73 -27.43
CA ASN A 194 0.54 11.58 -28.86
C ASN A 194 -0.68 10.71 -29.17
N SER A 195 -0.95 9.68 -28.35
CA SER A 195 -2.01 8.70 -28.63
C SER A 195 -3.17 8.74 -27.64
N GLY A 196 -3.03 9.46 -26.53
CA GLY A 196 -4.00 9.48 -25.43
C GLY A 196 -4.10 8.17 -24.65
N LYS A 197 -3.39 7.11 -25.07
CA LYS A 197 -3.42 5.80 -24.41
C LYS A 197 -2.77 5.88 -23.03
N ASN A 198 -3.35 5.16 -22.07
CA ASN A 198 -2.77 4.99 -20.75
C ASN A 198 -1.48 4.16 -20.83
N TYR A 199 -0.54 4.45 -19.95
CA TYR A 199 0.62 3.62 -19.67
C TYR A 199 0.85 3.55 -18.17
N PHE A 200 1.53 2.49 -17.75
CA PHE A 200 1.83 2.24 -16.35
C PHE A 200 3.34 2.05 -16.25
N ALA A 201 3.99 2.86 -15.43
CA ALA A 201 5.44 2.77 -15.26
C ALA A 201 5.76 2.36 -13.83
N ILE A 202 6.71 1.44 -13.67
CA ILE A 202 7.26 1.12 -12.35
C ILE A 202 8.30 2.17 -12.06
N CYS A 203 8.10 2.90 -10.97
CA CYS A 203 8.95 3.97 -10.51
C CYS A 203 9.51 3.60 -9.13
N SER A 204 10.78 3.88 -8.90
CA SER A 204 11.48 3.62 -7.64
C SER A 204 11.86 4.93 -6.99
N GLY A 205 11.52 5.04 -5.72
CA GLY A 205 11.75 6.22 -4.92
C GLY A 205 10.91 7.42 -5.34
N LEU A 206 10.72 8.37 -4.42
CA LEU A 206 10.07 9.64 -4.70
C LEU A 206 10.87 10.71 -3.98
N PHE A 207 11.32 11.75 -4.69
CA PHE A 207 12.31 12.69 -4.19
C PHE A 207 11.87 14.14 -4.45
N PRO A 208 12.10 15.06 -3.51
CA PRO A 208 11.89 16.49 -3.75
C PRO A 208 12.95 17.10 -4.67
N ASP A 209 14.16 16.54 -4.70
CA ASP A 209 15.28 17.03 -5.49
C ASP A 209 15.71 16.02 -6.58
N ILE A 210 16.27 16.54 -7.67
CA ILE A 210 16.77 15.71 -8.78
C ILE A 210 18.10 15.03 -8.42
N ASP A 211 18.97 15.70 -7.66
CA ASP A 211 20.29 15.20 -7.28
C ASP A 211 20.15 13.95 -6.39
N GLU A 212 19.17 13.95 -5.49
CA GLU A 212 18.82 12.78 -4.66
C GLU A 212 18.31 11.61 -5.50
N ALA A 213 17.53 11.89 -6.54
CA ALA A 213 17.01 10.87 -7.44
C ALA A 213 18.12 10.26 -8.31
N GLU A 214 19.09 11.08 -8.74
CA GLU A 214 20.26 10.64 -9.49
C GLU A 214 21.17 9.77 -8.62
N GLU A 215 21.52 10.24 -7.41
CA GLU A 215 22.33 9.46 -6.47
C GLU A 215 21.65 8.14 -6.09
N TYR A 216 20.32 8.16 -5.90
CA TYR A 216 19.55 6.94 -5.67
C TYR A 216 19.61 6.00 -6.88
N SER A 217 19.42 6.52 -8.10
CA SER A 217 19.47 5.74 -9.36
C SER A 217 20.78 4.97 -9.53
N ASP A 218 21.90 5.56 -9.12
CA ASP A 218 23.22 4.94 -9.20
C ASP A 218 23.41 3.81 -8.18
N LYS A 219 22.70 3.89 -7.04
CA LYS A 219 22.77 2.89 -5.96
C LYS A 219 21.75 1.76 -6.07
N ILE A 220 20.82 1.82 -7.02
CA ILE A 220 19.83 0.75 -7.21
C ILE A 220 20.56 -0.56 -7.57
N ASP A 221 20.28 -1.61 -6.80
CA ASP A 221 20.76 -2.96 -7.06
C ASP A 221 20.03 -3.58 -8.28
N GLU A 222 20.59 -3.36 -9.47
CA GLU A 222 20.07 -3.90 -10.72
C GLU A 222 19.99 -5.42 -10.70
N GLU A 223 20.98 -6.10 -10.12
CA GLU A 223 21.07 -7.55 -10.12
C GLU A 223 19.94 -8.16 -9.29
N LYS A 224 19.64 -7.57 -8.13
CA LYS A 224 18.49 -7.95 -7.30
C LYS A 224 17.16 -7.71 -8.04
N VAL A 225 17.00 -6.58 -8.73
CA VAL A 225 15.77 -6.32 -9.52
C VAL A 225 15.61 -7.35 -10.64
N LEU A 226 16.70 -7.67 -11.34
CA LEU A 226 16.72 -8.69 -12.39
C LEU A 226 16.37 -10.08 -11.84
N GLN A 227 16.92 -10.47 -10.68
CA GLN A 227 16.63 -11.76 -10.03
C GLN A 227 15.16 -11.87 -9.60
N LEU A 228 14.57 -10.79 -9.10
CA LEU A 228 13.18 -10.78 -8.62
C LEU A 228 12.14 -10.75 -9.75
N THR A 229 12.44 -10.07 -10.84
CA THR A 229 11.45 -9.77 -11.89
C THR A 229 11.75 -10.45 -13.23
N GLY A 230 12.99 -10.90 -13.45
CA GLY A 230 13.48 -11.34 -14.75
C GLY A 230 13.77 -10.18 -15.72
N LEU A 231 13.71 -8.93 -15.26
CA LEU A 231 13.77 -7.74 -16.10
C LEU A 231 14.99 -6.88 -15.75
N SER A 232 15.79 -6.54 -16.76
CA SER A 232 16.89 -5.58 -16.59
C SER A 232 16.35 -4.15 -16.54
N ILE A 233 17.01 -3.32 -15.75
CA ILE A 233 16.72 -1.89 -15.54
C ILE A 233 17.92 -1.00 -15.91
N LYS A 234 18.75 -1.44 -16.88
CA LYS A 234 19.88 -0.63 -17.40
C LYS A 234 19.40 0.67 -18.01
N ASP A 235 18.29 0.60 -18.75
CA ASP A 235 17.69 1.75 -19.43
C ASP A 235 16.78 2.58 -18.50
N ARG A 236 16.97 2.46 -17.17
CA ARG A 236 16.25 3.30 -16.21
C ARG A 236 16.61 4.76 -16.43
N PHE A 237 15.66 5.65 -16.13
CA PHE A 237 15.86 7.07 -16.30
C PHE A 237 15.06 7.88 -15.28
N LEU A 238 15.50 9.11 -15.05
CA LEU A 238 14.81 10.04 -14.16
C LEU A 238 13.53 10.56 -14.79
N LYS A 239 12.46 10.54 -14.01
CA LYS A 239 11.15 11.07 -14.37
C LYS A 239 10.73 12.08 -13.32
N SER A 240 10.05 13.14 -13.75
CA SER A 240 9.39 14.07 -12.83
C SER A 240 7.90 14.15 -13.08
N PHE A 241 7.14 14.44 -12.04
CA PHE A 241 5.72 14.81 -12.11
C PHE A 241 5.39 15.81 -10.99
N ASN A 242 4.19 16.34 -11.02
CA ASN A 242 3.74 17.35 -10.08
C ASN A 242 2.77 16.76 -9.06
N LEU A 243 2.91 17.17 -7.80
CA LEU A 243 1.93 17.01 -6.72
C LEU A 243 1.24 18.35 -6.46
N ILE A 244 0.03 18.30 -5.93
CA ILE A 244 -0.78 19.48 -5.63
C ILE A 244 -1.13 19.45 -4.14
N GLY A 245 -0.78 20.50 -3.41
CA GLY A 245 -1.16 20.71 -2.02
C GLY A 245 -2.37 21.63 -1.87
N ALA A 246 -2.74 21.92 -0.63
CA ALA A 246 -3.74 22.96 -0.35
C ALA A 246 -3.22 24.32 -0.85
N GLU A 247 -4.09 25.15 -1.41
CA GLU A 247 -3.80 26.56 -1.59
C GLU A 247 -3.84 27.23 -0.20
N GLU A 248 -2.80 28.00 0.15
CA GLU A 248 -2.90 28.91 1.29
C GLU A 248 -4.01 29.92 0.95
N ASN A 249 -5.11 29.89 1.68
CA ASN A 249 -6.06 30.99 1.67
C ASN A 249 -5.36 32.17 2.38
N GLU A 250 -4.78 33.10 1.60
CA GLU A 250 -4.37 34.43 2.07
C GLU A 250 -5.58 35.25 2.55
#